data_AF-A0AAU4KR38-F1
#
_entry.id   AF-A0AAU4KR38-F1
#
_cell.length_a   1.000
_cell.length_b   1.000
_cell.length_c   1.000
_cell.angle_alpha   90.00
_cell.angle_beta   90.00
_cell.angle_gamma   90.00
#
_symmetry.space_group_name_H-M   'P 1'
#
loop_
_entity.id
_entity.type
_entity.pdbx_description
1 polymer ?
#
loop_
_entity_poly.entity_id
_entity_poly.type
_entity_poly.pdbx_seq_one_letter_code
_entity_poly.pdbx_strand_id
1 'polypeptide(L)'
;MSETSGTPRRGSVRRVLIAVLGTLSLAAAAATAATLPANASAPAPPTGWSQVFVDDFTGTAGSGVNTTNWQYTTGTSYPGGPANFGTGEVETMTSSTSNVALDGSGNLLITPRRDASGNWTSGRIETKRTDFQPAAGGKLRIESRLQMPNVTGAAAKGYWPAFWALGAPYRGNYQNWPGVGELDIMENVQGLNTEWATMHCGTSPGGPCNETSGIGSNTPCTGTTCQAGFHTYAMEWDRSTSPEEVRFYLDGVNFHTVKANQVDATTWANATNHGYFIILNVAMGGGFPGAFGGGPDSGTEPGHPLVVDYVQVLQSAGGGGGTTPPPTGNRDAYSAIQAESYDSQSGVVSETTTDTGGGQDIGTIANGDYAVYKGVNFGSSAATQFHGRVASGAAGGVSGLIEVRLDSRTSTPVASFALANTGGWQSWRTVPANMSSVTGTHDVYLTFTSGQPADFVNVNWFDFGH
;
A
#
# COMPACT_ATOMS: atom_id res chain seq x y z
N MET A 1 47.59 -55.34 -51.85
CA MET A 1 47.09 -55.26 -53.24
C MET A 1 46.56 -56.64 -53.63
N SER A 2 45.45 -56.65 -54.38
CA SER A 2 44.49 -57.75 -54.61
C SER A 2 43.59 -58.11 -53.42
N GLU A 3 42.30 -58.37 -53.53
CA GLU A 3 41.21 -58.21 -54.54
C GLU A 3 39.92 -58.58 -53.76
N THR A 4 38.78 -57.88 -53.81
CA THR A 4 37.58 -58.15 -54.65
C THR A 4 36.40 -57.45 -53.92
N SER A 5 35.61 -56.54 -54.51
CA SER A 5 34.55 -56.62 -55.54
C SER A 5 33.13 -56.51 -54.93
N GLY A 6 32.32 -55.56 -55.42
CA GLY A 6 30.87 -55.52 -55.16
C GLY A 6 30.18 -54.16 -55.35
N THR A 7 29.89 -53.78 -56.59
CA THR A 7 28.88 -52.77 -57.01
C THR A 7 27.72 -53.54 -57.70
N PRO A 8 26.48 -53.02 -57.98
CA PRO A 8 26.15 -51.63 -58.33
C PRO A 8 24.73 -51.05 -57.99
N ARG A 9 24.66 -49.73 -58.25
CA ARG A 9 23.63 -48.73 -58.60
C ARG A 9 22.16 -49.08 -59.00
N ARG A 10 21.31 -48.09 -58.62
CA ARG A 10 20.23 -47.34 -59.35
C ARG A 10 18.88 -47.99 -59.70
N GLY A 11 17.81 -47.25 -59.42
CA GLY A 11 16.53 -47.36 -60.13
C GLY A 11 15.42 -46.48 -59.52
N SER A 12 14.74 -45.69 -60.35
CA SER A 12 13.85 -44.57 -60.03
C SER A 12 12.34 -44.91 -60.07
N VAL A 13 11.56 -44.32 -59.16
CA VAL A 13 10.24 -43.65 -59.33
C VAL A 13 9.07 -44.43 -59.99
N ARG A 14 7.95 -44.68 -59.26
CA ARG A 14 6.60 -44.10 -59.48
C ARG A 14 5.52 -44.69 -58.54
N ARG A 15 4.55 -43.83 -58.23
CA ARG A 15 3.43 -43.86 -57.25
C ARG A 15 2.33 -44.89 -57.56
N VAL A 16 1.57 -45.34 -56.53
CA VAL A 16 0.08 -45.25 -56.39
C VAL A 16 -0.33 -45.48 -54.91
N LEU A 17 -1.32 -44.71 -54.43
CA LEU A 17 -1.95 -44.68 -53.09
C LEU A 17 -2.88 -45.88 -52.78
N ILE A 18 -3.12 -46.13 -51.47
CA ILE A 18 -4.40 -46.39 -50.74
C ILE A 18 -4.00 -46.83 -49.31
N ALA A 19 -3.98 -45.94 -48.30
CA ALA A 19 -5.03 -45.61 -47.31
C ALA A 19 -5.47 -46.76 -46.39
N VAL A 20 -5.16 -46.68 -45.07
CA VAL A 20 -6.13 -46.50 -43.95
C VAL A 20 -5.46 -46.74 -42.57
N LEU A 21 -5.52 -45.68 -41.76
CA LEU A 21 -5.58 -45.51 -40.29
C LEU A 21 -4.89 -46.49 -39.32
N GLY A 22 -4.03 -45.90 -38.48
CA GLY A 22 -3.65 -46.38 -37.15
C GLY A 22 -2.91 -45.28 -36.38
N THR A 23 -3.63 -44.58 -35.51
CA THR A 23 -3.29 -43.35 -34.78
C THR A 23 -2.13 -43.49 -33.79
N LEU A 24 -1.09 -42.65 -33.94
CA LEU A 24 -0.30 -42.11 -32.83
C LEU A 24 0.02 -40.65 -33.12
N SER A 25 -0.87 -39.78 -32.69
CA SER A 25 -0.69 -38.33 -32.66
C SER A 25 0.38 -37.97 -31.64
N LEU A 26 1.62 -37.77 -32.12
CA LEU A 26 2.57 -36.91 -31.42
C LEU A 26 1.98 -35.49 -31.43
N ALA A 27 1.49 -35.05 -30.28
CA ALA A 27 1.16 -33.66 -30.06
C ALA A 27 2.46 -32.85 -30.12
N ALA A 28 2.76 -32.29 -31.30
CA ALA A 28 3.62 -31.14 -31.40
C ALA A 28 2.87 -29.97 -30.74
N ALA A 29 3.07 -29.83 -29.42
CA ALA A 29 2.77 -28.59 -28.73
C ALA A 29 3.75 -27.54 -29.27
N ALA A 30 3.40 -26.92 -30.38
CA ALA A 30 3.95 -25.64 -30.74
C ALA A 30 3.61 -24.69 -29.59
N ALA A 31 4.58 -24.44 -28.71
CA ALA A 31 4.54 -23.33 -27.80
C ALA A 31 4.56 -22.06 -28.65
N THR A 32 3.39 -21.65 -29.14
CA THR A 32 3.13 -20.25 -29.40
C THR A 32 3.34 -19.56 -28.07
N ALA A 33 4.52 -18.97 -27.90
CA ALA A 33 4.70 -17.91 -26.93
C ALA A 33 3.63 -16.87 -27.27
N ALA A 34 2.52 -16.91 -26.53
CA ALA A 34 1.55 -15.85 -26.57
C ALA A 34 2.30 -14.63 -26.01
N THR A 35 2.82 -13.79 -26.91
CA THR A 35 3.16 -12.42 -26.56
C THR A 35 1.86 -11.78 -26.15
N LEU A 36 1.58 -11.78 -24.85
CA LEU A 36 0.44 -11.05 -24.30
C LEU A 36 0.57 -9.59 -24.75
N PRO A 37 -0.46 -9.00 -25.35
CA PRO A 37 -0.44 -7.58 -25.66
C PRO A 37 -0.30 -6.80 -24.34
N ALA A 38 0.63 -5.85 -24.30
CA ALA A 38 0.79 -4.91 -23.21
C ALA A 38 -0.46 -4.02 -23.10
N ASN A 39 -1.40 -4.46 -22.27
CA ASN A 39 -2.42 -3.63 -21.63
C ASN A 39 -2.15 -3.76 -20.12
N ALA A 40 -1.04 -3.18 -19.67
CA ALA A 40 -0.61 -3.21 -18.28
C ALA A 40 -1.63 -2.47 -17.41
N SER A 41 -2.31 -3.24 -16.56
CA SER A 41 -3.17 -2.77 -15.47
C SER A 41 -2.75 -3.58 -14.26
N ALA A 42 -2.67 -2.95 -13.09
CA ALA A 42 -2.45 -3.67 -11.85
C ALA A 42 -3.49 -4.80 -11.71
N PRO A 43 -3.11 -5.97 -11.19
CA PRO A 43 -4.03 -7.08 -10.98
C PRO A 43 -5.14 -6.67 -10.01
N ALA A 44 -6.32 -7.27 -10.19
CA ALA A 44 -7.42 -7.07 -9.24
C ALA A 44 -6.99 -7.55 -7.84
N PRO A 45 -7.38 -6.85 -6.77
CA PRO A 45 -7.08 -7.27 -5.41
C PRO A 45 -7.54 -8.71 -5.15
N PRO A 46 -6.73 -9.55 -4.49
CA PRO A 46 -7.17 -10.88 -4.07
C PRO A 46 -8.37 -10.80 -3.11
N THR A 47 -9.15 -11.88 -3.03
CA THR A 47 -10.27 -11.97 -2.08
C THR A 47 -9.84 -11.61 -0.66
N GLY A 48 -10.59 -10.73 0.00
CA GLY A 48 -10.29 -10.24 1.35
C GLY A 48 -9.43 -8.96 1.38
N TRP A 49 -8.91 -8.52 0.24
CA TRP A 49 -8.17 -7.28 0.09
C TRP A 49 -8.99 -6.23 -0.67
N SER A 50 -8.83 -4.97 -0.28
CA SER A 50 -9.40 -3.81 -0.95
C SER A 50 -8.26 -2.90 -1.44
N GLN A 51 -8.44 -2.30 -2.62
CA GLN A 51 -7.46 -1.36 -3.18
C GLN A 51 -7.53 -0.01 -2.49
N VAL A 52 -6.40 0.46 -1.96
CA VAL A 52 -6.23 1.77 -1.33
C VAL A 52 -5.62 2.77 -2.31
N PHE A 53 -4.68 2.32 -3.13
CA PHE A 53 -3.99 3.13 -4.13
C PHE A 53 -3.58 2.24 -5.30
N VAL A 54 -3.60 2.82 -6.50
CA VAL A 54 -3.00 2.21 -7.68
C VAL A 54 -2.51 3.32 -8.61
N ASP A 55 -1.35 3.09 -9.21
CA ASP A 55 -0.90 3.76 -10.43
C ASP A 55 -0.35 2.67 -11.35
N ASP A 56 -0.98 2.47 -12.51
CA ASP A 56 -0.58 1.52 -13.55
C ASP A 56 0.25 2.20 -14.66
N PHE A 57 0.65 3.45 -14.44
CA PHE A 57 1.51 4.23 -15.33
C PHE A 57 1.03 4.28 -16.79
N THR A 58 -0.28 4.13 -17.02
CA THR A 58 -0.88 4.34 -18.34
C THR A 58 -0.79 5.81 -18.73
N GLY A 59 -0.20 6.08 -19.89
CA GLY A 59 -0.11 7.43 -20.43
C GLY A 59 0.63 7.47 -21.76
N THR A 60 0.85 8.67 -22.29
CA THR A 60 1.53 8.84 -23.58
C THR A 60 3.03 8.63 -23.45
N ALA A 61 3.66 7.96 -24.41
CA ALA A 61 5.12 7.78 -24.43
C ALA A 61 5.84 9.14 -24.30
N GLY A 62 6.81 9.21 -23.38
CA GLY A 62 7.59 10.41 -23.11
C GLY A 62 6.91 11.46 -22.21
N SER A 63 5.67 11.23 -21.75
CA SER A 63 5.05 12.10 -20.74
C SER A 63 5.60 11.81 -19.35
N GLY A 64 5.49 12.78 -18.43
CA GLY A 64 5.79 12.57 -17.00
C GLY A 64 4.73 11.73 -16.28
N VAL A 65 4.95 11.49 -14.99
CA VAL A 65 4.01 10.77 -14.11
C VAL A 65 2.77 11.61 -13.79
N ASN A 66 1.70 10.95 -13.34
CA ASN A 66 0.52 11.64 -12.82
C ASN A 66 0.87 12.41 -11.54
N THR A 67 0.98 13.73 -11.63
CA THR A 67 1.36 14.59 -10.50
C THR A 67 0.26 14.78 -9.46
N THR A 68 -0.93 14.19 -9.63
CA THR A 68 -1.90 14.05 -8.54
C THR A 68 -1.48 12.95 -7.58
N ASN A 69 -0.84 11.90 -8.11
CA ASN A 69 -0.35 10.76 -7.33
C ASN A 69 1.09 10.99 -6.84
N TRP A 70 1.95 11.57 -7.69
CA TRP A 70 3.38 11.66 -7.46
C TRP A 70 3.90 13.09 -7.34
N GLN A 71 4.99 13.25 -6.60
CA GLN A 71 5.82 14.44 -6.58
C GLN A 71 7.27 14.08 -6.94
N TYR A 72 7.97 14.99 -7.61
CA TYR A 72 9.38 14.82 -7.94
C TYR A 72 10.26 15.32 -6.80
N THR A 73 11.26 14.54 -6.45
CA THR A 73 12.36 14.98 -5.58
C THR A 73 13.55 15.31 -6.46
N THR A 74 13.99 16.56 -6.44
CA THR A 74 15.00 17.09 -7.37
C THR A 74 16.22 17.61 -6.64
N GLY A 75 17.37 17.63 -7.31
CA GLY A 75 18.64 18.06 -6.74
C GLY A 75 19.44 16.88 -6.19
N THR A 76 20.36 17.18 -5.28
CA THR A 76 21.21 16.18 -4.58
C THR A 76 20.79 15.98 -3.13
N SER A 77 19.69 16.60 -2.68
CA SER A 77 19.13 16.45 -1.34
C SER A 77 17.68 16.92 -1.30
N TYR A 78 16.94 16.54 -0.25
CA TYR A 78 15.75 17.29 0.14
C TYR A 78 16.12 18.74 0.54
N PRO A 79 15.18 19.70 0.47
CA PRO A 79 15.40 21.04 1.01
C PRO A 79 15.68 20.99 2.52
N GLY A 80 16.92 21.25 2.92
CA GLY A 80 17.36 21.16 4.32
C GLY A 80 17.60 19.73 4.84
N GLY A 81 17.56 18.73 3.95
CA GLY A 81 17.93 17.35 4.27
C GLY A 81 19.43 17.08 4.11
N PRO A 82 19.87 15.84 4.38
CA PRO A 82 21.26 15.41 4.20
C PRO A 82 21.74 15.60 2.77
N ALA A 83 22.99 16.07 2.61
CA ALA A 83 23.63 16.19 1.30
C ALA A 83 23.80 14.81 0.64
N ASN A 84 23.74 14.76 -0.70
CA ASN A 84 23.84 13.53 -1.49
C ASN A 84 22.88 12.45 -0.97
N PHE A 85 21.66 12.88 -0.65
CA PHE A 85 20.58 12.10 -0.02
C PHE A 85 20.98 11.29 1.23
N GLY A 86 22.10 11.62 1.88
CA GLY A 86 22.63 10.90 3.04
C GLY A 86 23.42 9.64 2.72
N THR A 87 23.53 9.26 1.45
CA THR A 87 24.12 8.00 0.99
C THR A 87 25.47 8.18 0.28
N GLY A 88 25.78 9.41 -0.13
CA GLY A 88 26.96 9.71 -0.95
C GLY A 88 26.77 9.38 -2.44
N GLU A 89 25.53 9.19 -2.89
CA GLU A 89 25.18 9.09 -4.31
C GLU A 89 25.56 10.37 -5.09
N VAL A 90 25.79 10.25 -6.40
CA VAL A 90 26.47 11.30 -7.21
C VAL A 90 25.60 11.96 -8.26
N GLU A 91 24.40 11.44 -8.49
CA GLU A 91 23.45 12.00 -9.44
C GLU A 91 22.74 13.24 -8.91
N THR A 92 22.33 14.09 -9.84
CA THR A 92 21.29 15.09 -9.58
C THR A 92 19.94 14.51 -10.02
N MET A 93 19.01 14.34 -9.08
CA MET A 93 17.64 13.93 -9.40
C MET A 93 16.92 15.06 -10.14
N THR A 94 16.15 14.75 -11.19
CA THR A 94 15.43 15.75 -11.98
C THR A 94 13.96 15.36 -12.20
N SER A 95 13.16 16.35 -12.60
CA SER A 95 11.79 16.15 -13.10
C SER A 95 11.71 16.05 -14.63
N SER A 96 12.84 15.96 -15.32
CA SER A 96 12.89 15.86 -16.78
C SER A 96 12.41 14.50 -17.24
N THR A 97 11.68 14.46 -18.36
CA THR A 97 11.27 13.21 -19.02
C THR A 97 12.44 12.44 -19.62
N SER A 98 13.65 13.02 -19.67
CA SER A 98 14.87 12.26 -19.93
C SER A 98 15.20 11.26 -18.82
N ASN A 99 14.76 11.53 -17.59
CA ASN A 99 14.99 10.71 -16.42
C ASN A 99 13.72 10.01 -15.90
N VAL A 100 12.55 10.64 -15.97
CA VAL A 100 11.28 10.08 -15.48
C VAL A 100 10.20 10.25 -16.52
N ALA A 101 9.86 9.17 -17.23
CA ALA A 101 8.84 9.21 -18.28
C ALA A 101 8.05 7.92 -18.38
N LEU A 102 6.85 8.00 -18.96
CA LEU A 102 6.06 6.85 -19.35
C LEU A 102 6.52 6.32 -20.70
N ASP A 103 6.45 5.01 -20.91
CA ASP A 103 6.88 4.37 -22.17
C ASP A 103 5.77 4.30 -23.23
N GLY A 104 4.53 4.65 -22.87
CA GLY A 104 3.36 4.54 -23.75
C GLY A 104 2.70 3.16 -23.80
N SER A 105 3.22 2.20 -23.04
CA SER A 105 2.79 0.80 -22.98
C SER A 105 2.37 0.38 -21.57
N GLY A 106 2.12 1.34 -20.68
CA GLY A 106 1.73 1.12 -19.28
C GLY A 106 2.91 0.90 -18.35
N ASN A 107 4.06 1.52 -18.60
CA ASN A 107 5.17 1.48 -17.66
C ASN A 107 5.78 2.87 -17.43
N LEU A 108 6.23 3.08 -16.20
CA LEU A 108 7.15 4.15 -15.82
C LEU A 108 8.60 3.71 -16.09
N LEU A 109 9.39 4.64 -16.61
CA LEU A 109 10.83 4.53 -16.80
C LEU A 109 11.55 5.54 -15.90
N ILE A 110 12.37 5.04 -14.97
CA ILE A 110 13.35 5.86 -14.24
C ILE A 110 14.74 5.57 -14.83
N THR A 111 15.27 6.52 -15.59
CA THR A 111 16.47 6.32 -16.41
C THR A 111 17.64 7.20 -15.93
N PRO A 112 18.71 6.60 -15.40
CA PRO A 112 19.97 7.31 -15.19
C PRO A 112 20.57 7.77 -16.51
N ARG A 113 21.04 9.02 -16.56
CA ARG A 113 21.70 9.61 -17.72
C ARG A 113 23.05 10.17 -17.28
N ARG A 114 24.01 10.16 -18.20
CA ARG A 114 25.32 10.78 -18.02
C ARG A 114 25.58 11.74 -19.16
N ASP A 115 25.88 12.99 -18.85
CA ASP A 115 26.20 13.99 -19.87
C ASP A 115 27.67 13.88 -20.35
N ALA A 116 28.02 14.68 -21.36
CA ALA A 116 29.38 14.69 -21.92
C ALA A 116 30.45 15.22 -20.95
N SER A 117 30.05 15.99 -19.94
CA SER A 117 30.92 16.47 -18.85
C SER A 117 31.10 15.42 -17.75
N GLY A 118 30.34 14.33 -17.82
CA GLY A 118 30.39 13.21 -16.90
C GLY A 118 29.46 13.32 -15.69
N ASN A 119 28.55 14.30 -15.68
CA ASN A 119 27.56 14.47 -14.62
C ASN A 119 26.45 13.43 -14.77
N TRP A 120 26.05 12.82 -13.66
CA TRP A 120 24.93 11.90 -13.60
C TRP A 120 23.64 12.63 -13.25
N THR A 121 22.55 12.23 -13.90
CA THR A 121 21.18 12.61 -13.53
C THR A 121 20.31 11.36 -13.46
N SER A 122 19.29 11.39 -12.62
CA SER A 122 18.33 10.30 -12.51
C SER A 122 16.96 10.83 -12.06
N GLY A 123 16.06 9.91 -11.69
CA GLY A 123 14.74 10.22 -11.18
C GLY A 123 14.53 9.67 -9.78
N ARG A 124 13.86 10.47 -8.94
CA ARG A 124 13.29 10.08 -7.66
C ARG A 124 11.90 10.67 -7.56
N ILE A 125 10.91 9.81 -7.43
CA ILE A 125 9.51 10.22 -7.26
C ILE A 125 8.95 9.63 -5.98
N GLU A 126 8.00 10.34 -5.40
CA GLU A 126 7.35 9.93 -4.17
C GLU A 126 5.84 10.09 -4.31
N THR A 127 5.09 9.21 -3.68
CA THR A 127 3.64 9.42 -3.56
C THR A 127 3.36 10.71 -2.79
N LYS A 128 2.37 11.49 -3.23
CA LYS A 128 1.87 12.67 -2.50
C LYS A 128 1.16 12.25 -1.21
N ARG A 129 0.46 11.12 -1.26
CA ARG A 129 -0.10 10.46 -0.07
C ARG A 129 1.01 10.04 0.88
N THR A 130 0.72 10.12 2.17
CA THR A 130 1.62 9.74 3.27
C THR A 130 0.88 8.90 4.30
N ASP A 131 -0.31 8.42 3.99
CA ASP A 131 -1.28 7.84 4.91
C ASP A 131 -1.36 6.31 4.81
N PHE A 132 -0.40 5.68 4.14
CA PHE A 132 -0.36 4.22 4.02
C PHE A 132 0.02 3.58 5.35
N GLN A 133 -0.98 3.11 6.09
CA GLN A 133 -0.84 2.38 7.35
C GLN A 133 -2.03 1.45 7.52
N PRO A 134 -1.84 0.16 7.88
CA PRO A 134 -2.95 -0.69 8.25
C PRO A 134 -3.56 -0.25 9.57
N ALA A 135 -4.89 -0.32 9.67
CA ALA A 135 -5.57 -0.25 10.94
C ALA A 135 -5.08 -1.36 11.88
N ALA A 136 -5.18 -1.15 13.19
CA ALA A 136 -4.90 -2.21 14.16
C ALA A 136 -5.77 -3.45 13.85
N GLY A 137 -5.20 -4.64 13.93
CA GLY A 137 -5.89 -5.87 13.54
C GLY A 137 -5.89 -6.15 12.03
N GLY A 138 -5.65 -5.15 11.18
CA GLY A 138 -5.64 -5.27 9.72
C GLY A 138 -4.27 -5.57 9.13
N LYS A 139 -4.23 -5.61 7.79
CA LYS A 139 -2.98 -5.77 7.03
C LYS A 139 -2.91 -4.75 5.91
N LEU A 140 -1.71 -4.31 5.59
CA LEU A 140 -1.40 -3.47 4.44
C LEU A 140 -0.43 -4.23 3.55
N ARG A 141 -0.64 -4.21 2.24
CA ARG A 141 0.31 -4.72 1.24
C ARG A 141 0.70 -3.57 0.33
N ILE A 142 1.98 -3.27 0.27
CA ILE A 142 2.57 -2.35 -0.71
C ILE A 142 3.32 -3.21 -1.72
N GLU A 143 2.95 -3.12 -2.99
CA GLU A 143 3.47 -3.99 -4.04
C GLU A 143 3.79 -3.21 -5.31
N SER A 144 4.82 -3.66 -6.03
CA SER A 144 5.12 -3.20 -7.37
C SER A 144 5.60 -4.35 -8.24
N ARG A 145 5.14 -4.37 -9.50
CA ARG A 145 5.75 -5.19 -10.56
C ARG A 145 6.74 -4.32 -11.33
N LEU A 146 8.01 -4.71 -11.32
CA LEU A 146 9.07 -3.95 -11.98
C LEU A 146 10.19 -4.85 -12.54
N GLN A 147 10.92 -4.32 -13.50
CA GLN A 147 12.17 -4.86 -14.02
C GLN A 147 13.31 -3.91 -13.61
N MET A 148 14.32 -4.44 -12.93
CA MET A 148 15.52 -3.67 -12.58
C MET A 148 16.28 -3.25 -13.84
N PRO A 149 17.11 -2.18 -13.81
CA PRO A 149 17.95 -1.77 -14.94
C PRO A 149 18.65 -2.96 -15.59
N ASN A 150 18.38 -3.19 -16.87
CA ASN A 150 18.90 -4.34 -17.61
C ASN A 150 20.36 -4.11 -18.06
N VAL A 151 21.24 -4.01 -17.07
CA VAL A 151 22.67 -3.81 -17.21
C VAL A 151 23.36 -4.64 -16.13
N THR A 152 24.47 -5.30 -16.48
CA THR A 152 25.21 -6.18 -15.56
C THR A 152 26.72 -5.98 -15.69
N GLY A 153 27.48 -6.54 -14.75
CA GLY A 153 28.94 -6.52 -14.79
C GLY A 153 29.52 -5.10 -14.67
N ALA A 154 30.59 -4.81 -15.42
CA ALA A 154 31.27 -3.52 -15.36
C ALA A 154 30.36 -2.35 -15.75
N ALA A 155 29.44 -2.56 -16.70
CA ALA A 155 28.49 -1.55 -17.16
C ALA A 155 27.47 -1.13 -16.09
N ALA A 156 27.24 -1.97 -15.08
CA ALA A 156 26.23 -1.75 -14.03
C ALA A 156 26.80 -1.14 -12.74
N LYS A 157 28.11 -0.96 -12.63
CA LYS A 157 28.71 -0.45 -11.40
C LYS A 157 28.12 0.89 -11.00
N GLY A 158 27.69 1.01 -9.75
CA GLY A 158 27.07 2.21 -9.22
C GLY A 158 25.56 2.28 -9.42
N TYR A 159 24.93 1.43 -10.23
CA TYR A 159 23.45 1.42 -10.29
C TYR A 159 22.87 0.98 -8.95
N TRP A 160 21.89 1.73 -8.44
CA TRP A 160 21.14 1.42 -7.24
C TRP A 160 19.65 1.73 -7.43
N PRO A 161 18.89 0.86 -8.12
CA PRO A 161 17.42 0.95 -8.15
C PRO A 161 16.83 0.63 -6.76
N ALA A 162 15.77 1.36 -6.39
CA ALA A 162 15.04 1.13 -5.15
C ALA A 162 13.52 1.38 -5.29
N PHE A 163 12.75 0.55 -4.61
CA PHE A 163 11.32 0.68 -4.35
C PHE A 163 11.11 0.49 -2.84
N TRP A 164 10.68 1.55 -2.17
CA TRP A 164 10.73 1.59 -0.72
C TRP A 164 9.68 2.56 -0.17
N ALA A 165 9.51 2.56 1.15
CA ALA A 165 8.60 3.43 1.84
C ALA A 165 9.25 4.05 3.07
N LEU A 166 8.93 5.32 3.34
CA LEU A 166 9.46 6.07 4.46
C LEU A 166 8.33 6.63 5.32
N GLY A 167 8.52 6.63 6.64
CA GLY A 167 7.51 7.12 7.58
C GLY A 167 7.14 8.57 7.31
N ALA A 168 5.84 8.86 7.29
CA ALA A 168 5.27 10.17 6.98
C ALA A 168 5.92 11.35 7.74
N PRO A 169 6.28 11.22 9.04
CA PRO A 169 6.93 12.31 9.78
C PRO A 169 8.30 12.73 9.24
N TYR A 170 8.90 12.00 8.30
CA TYR A 170 10.14 12.41 7.65
C TYR A 170 9.92 13.56 6.67
N ARG A 171 8.79 13.60 5.96
CA ARG A 171 8.52 14.61 4.93
C ARG A 171 8.39 15.99 5.57
N GLY A 172 9.26 16.91 5.16
CA GLY A 172 9.36 18.26 5.74
C GLY A 172 10.18 18.35 7.02
N ASN A 173 10.61 17.22 7.59
CA ASN A 173 11.54 17.16 8.73
C ASN A 173 12.97 16.86 8.25
N TYR A 174 13.14 15.74 7.55
CA TYR A 174 14.39 15.24 6.95
C TYR A 174 15.54 14.93 7.93
N GLN A 175 15.29 14.91 9.25
CA GLN A 175 16.32 14.78 10.29
C GLN A 175 16.03 13.68 11.33
N ASN A 176 14.98 12.88 11.12
CA ASN A 176 14.48 11.87 12.07
C ASN A 176 14.64 10.41 11.59
N TRP A 177 15.47 10.18 10.56
CA TRP A 177 15.93 8.83 10.20
C TRP A 177 17.00 8.33 11.20
N PRO A 178 17.03 7.03 11.57
CA PRO A 178 16.16 5.95 11.12
C PRO A 178 14.92 5.77 12.00
N GLY A 179 14.80 6.53 13.10
CA GLY A 179 13.75 6.35 14.10
C GLY A 179 12.32 6.46 13.57
N VAL A 180 12.12 7.19 12.47
CA VAL A 180 10.83 7.34 11.77
C VAL A 180 10.39 6.09 10.97
N GLY A 181 11.27 5.10 10.83
CA GLY A 181 10.97 3.87 10.10
C GLY A 181 11.12 4.00 8.59
N GLU A 182 11.89 3.09 8.00
CA GLU A 182 12.09 2.91 6.56
C GLU A 182 11.86 1.44 6.22
N LEU A 183 11.13 1.18 5.14
CA LEU A 183 10.80 -0.16 4.65
C LEU A 183 11.26 -0.27 3.20
N ASP A 184 12.44 -0.84 3.01
CA ASP A 184 13.01 -1.12 1.70
C ASP A 184 12.40 -2.40 1.15
N ILE A 185 11.48 -2.24 0.20
CA ILE A 185 10.70 -3.36 -0.34
C ILE A 185 11.52 -4.07 -1.43
N MET A 186 12.30 -3.31 -2.19
CA MET A 186 13.29 -3.82 -3.13
C MET A 186 14.43 -2.83 -3.24
N GLU A 187 15.64 -3.32 -3.02
CA GLU A 187 16.89 -2.67 -3.41
C GLU A 187 17.75 -3.64 -4.22
N ASN A 188 18.58 -3.08 -5.10
CA ASN A 188 19.61 -3.82 -5.80
C ASN A 188 20.81 -2.91 -6.07
N VAL A 189 21.99 -3.53 -6.21
CA VAL A 189 23.19 -2.83 -6.65
C VAL A 189 23.93 -3.63 -7.72
N GLN A 190 24.72 -2.91 -8.53
CA GLN A 190 25.69 -3.49 -9.47
C GLN A 190 25.09 -4.41 -10.55
N GLY A 191 23.77 -4.39 -10.76
CA GLY A 191 23.09 -5.29 -11.69
C GLY A 191 23.18 -6.76 -11.29
N LEU A 192 23.27 -7.05 -9.99
CA LEU A 192 23.30 -8.42 -9.46
C LEU A 192 21.91 -9.05 -9.55
N ASN A 193 21.81 -10.35 -9.83
CA ASN A 193 20.54 -11.07 -9.73
C ASN A 193 20.20 -11.35 -8.25
N THR A 194 19.91 -10.31 -7.49
CA THR A 194 19.63 -10.36 -6.05
C THR A 194 18.77 -9.17 -5.67
N GLU A 195 17.69 -9.44 -4.95
CA GLU A 195 16.89 -8.44 -4.25
C GLU A 195 17.34 -8.37 -2.80
N TRP A 196 17.45 -7.15 -2.28
CA TRP A 196 17.51 -6.88 -0.85
C TRP A 196 16.20 -6.26 -0.38
N ALA A 197 15.76 -6.65 0.80
CA ALA A 197 14.65 -6.00 1.50
C ALA A 197 15.02 -5.83 2.98
N THR A 198 14.71 -4.65 3.52
CA THR A 198 15.27 -4.18 4.79
C THR A 198 14.25 -3.32 5.54
N MET A 199 14.28 -3.41 6.88
CA MET A 199 13.65 -2.41 7.75
C MET A 199 14.74 -1.64 8.50
N HIS A 200 14.72 -0.31 8.40
CA HIS A 200 15.51 0.58 9.25
C HIS A 200 14.66 1.19 10.35
N CYS A 201 15.22 1.26 11.56
CA CYS A 201 14.53 1.76 12.75
C CYS A 201 15.48 2.14 13.89
N GLY A 202 14.94 2.77 14.93
CA GLY A 202 15.69 3.06 16.15
C GLY A 202 16.75 4.14 15.96
N THR A 203 18.03 3.80 16.17
CA THR A 203 19.14 4.76 16.19
C THR A 203 20.30 4.28 15.35
N SER A 204 20.96 5.20 14.65
CA SER A 204 22.16 4.94 13.86
C SER A 204 23.39 5.68 14.42
N PRO A 205 24.59 5.07 14.41
CA PRO A 205 24.88 3.68 14.02
C PRO A 205 24.49 2.66 15.11
N GLY A 206 24.34 1.39 14.71
CA GLY A 206 24.00 0.27 15.58
C GLY A 206 22.53 0.27 15.99
N GLY A 207 22.26 0.44 17.28
CA GLY A 207 20.89 0.38 17.80
C GLY A 207 20.24 -1.00 17.64
N PRO A 208 18.94 -1.10 17.96
CA PRO A 208 18.21 -2.37 17.93
C PRO A 208 18.00 -2.92 16.51
N CYS A 209 18.15 -2.08 15.48
CA CYS A 209 17.95 -2.44 14.07
C CYS A 209 19.28 -2.64 13.32
N ASN A 210 20.42 -2.63 14.01
CA ASN A 210 21.76 -2.83 13.43
C ASN A 210 22.10 -1.88 12.28
N GLU A 211 21.90 -0.59 12.53
CA GLU A 211 22.12 0.48 11.57
C GLU A 211 23.62 0.67 11.23
N THR A 212 24.00 0.98 10.00
CA THR A 212 23.13 1.26 8.83
C THR A 212 22.81 0.01 8.00
N SER A 213 22.98 -1.20 8.53
CA SER A 213 22.64 -2.42 7.79
C SER A 213 21.13 -2.70 7.81
N GLY A 214 20.44 -2.27 8.86
CA GLY A 214 19.02 -2.57 9.06
C GLY A 214 18.75 -4.04 9.39
N ILE A 215 17.47 -4.37 9.60
CA ILE A 215 17.00 -5.75 9.75
C ILE A 215 16.59 -6.26 8.36
N GLY A 216 17.58 -6.69 7.58
CA GLY A 216 17.39 -7.07 6.18
C GLY A 216 17.73 -8.52 5.84
N SER A 217 17.33 -8.92 4.65
CA SER A 217 17.71 -10.18 4.01
C SER A 217 17.77 -9.99 2.49
N ASN A 218 18.19 -11.03 1.77
CA ASN A 218 18.23 -11.03 0.32
C ASN A 218 17.92 -12.39 -0.28
N THR A 219 17.47 -12.39 -1.53
CA THR A 219 17.17 -13.59 -2.31
C THR A 219 17.36 -13.31 -3.81
N PRO A 220 17.76 -14.29 -4.63
CA PRO A 220 17.81 -14.10 -6.08
C PRO A 220 16.41 -14.19 -6.71
N CYS A 221 16.20 -13.47 -7.82
CA CYS A 221 15.06 -13.73 -8.70
C CYS A 221 15.24 -15.07 -9.44
N THR A 222 14.12 -15.79 -9.62
CA THR A 222 14.09 -17.12 -10.24
C THR A 222 13.17 -17.14 -11.46
N GLY A 223 13.35 -18.10 -12.37
CA GLY A 223 12.69 -18.11 -13.68
C GLY A 223 13.36 -17.18 -14.69
N THR A 224 13.51 -15.91 -14.34
CA THR A 224 14.38 -14.91 -14.98
C THR A 224 15.20 -14.18 -13.93
N THR A 225 16.30 -13.52 -14.34
CA THR A 225 17.00 -12.61 -13.42
C THR A 225 16.19 -11.33 -13.22
N CYS A 226 16.41 -10.63 -12.11
CA CYS A 226 15.71 -9.38 -11.79
C CYS A 226 15.88 -8.29 -12.87
N GLN A 227 16.99 -8.36 -13.63
CA GLN A 227 17.30 -7.49 -14.77
C GLN A 227 16.65 -7.92 -16.08
N ALA A 228 16.42 -9.23 -16.27
CA ALA A 228 15.99 -9.79 -17.55
C ALA A 228 14.47 -9.72 -17.76
N GLY A 229 13.69 -9.48 -16.71
CA GLY A 229 12.24 -9.41 -16.80
C GLY A 229 11.59 -8.78 -15.58
N PHE A 230 10.27 -8.67 -15.63
CA PHE A 230 9.47 -8.17 -14.51
C PHE A 230 9.33 -9.22 -13.42
N HIS A 231 9.50 -8.78 -12.18
CA HIS A 231 9.22 -9.51 -10.96
C HIS A 231 8.29 -8.67 -10.07
N THR A 232 7.61 -9.33 -9.14
CA THR A 232 6.69 -8.67 -8.21
C THR A 232 7.31 -8.60 -6.83
N TYR A 233 7.51 -7.38 -6.34
CA TYR A 233 8.13 -7.08 -5.05
C TYR A 233 7.05 -6.54 -4.12
N ALA A 234 6.93 -7.10 -2.92
CA ALA A 234 5.91 -6.65 -1.99
C ALA A 234 6.36 -6.68 -0.54
N MET A 235 5.80 -5.76 0.24
CA MET A 235 5.85 -5.78 1.69
C MET A 235 4.42 -5.92 2.22
N GLU A 236 4.23 -6.80 3.20
CA GLU A 236 2.99 -6.94 3.94
C GLU A 236 3.21 -6.62 5.42
N TRP A 237 2.54 -5.58 5.91
CA TRP A 237 2.52 -5.21 7.31
C TRP A 237 1.25 -5.75 7.95
N ASP A 238 1.45 -6.73 8.83
CA ASP A 238 0.41 -7.50 9.50
C ASP A 238 0.27 -7.05 10.95
N ARG A 239 -0.79 -6.29 11.23
CA ARG A 239 -1.19 -5.88 12.58
C ARG A 239 -2.28 -6.78 13.18
N SER A 240 -2.57 -7.91 12.52
CA SER A 240 -3.57 -8.89 12.97
C SER A 240 -3.00 -9.91 13.96
N THR A 241 -1.68 -9.96 14.11
CA THR A 241 -0.97 -10.87 14.98
C THR A 241 -0.29 -10.14 16.13
N SER A 242 0.01 -10.88 17.21
CA SER A 242 0.89 -10.42 18.30
C SER A 242 2.05 -11.42 18.46
N PRO A 243 3.30 -11.03 18.16
CA PRO A 243 3.72 -9.70 17.72
C PRO A 243 3.19 -9.31 16.33
N GLU A 244 3.09 -8.00 16.06
CA GLU A 244 2.91 -7.49 14.69
C GLU A 244 4.12 -7.89 13.83
N GLU A 245 3.93 -8.03 12.53
CA GLU A 245 4.97 -8.48 11.60
C GLU A 245 5.01 -7.62 10.33
N VAL A 246 6.21 -7.40 9.79
CA VAL A 246 6.44 -6.89 8.44
C VAL A 246 7.12 -8.00 7.65
N ARG A 247 6.53 -8.41 6.52
CA ARG A 247 6.98 -9.52 5.68
C ARG A 247 7.32 -9.03 4.29
N PHE A 248 8.42 -9.49 3.72
CA PHE A 248 8.87 -9.11 2.38
C PHE A 248 8.80 -10.29 1.43
N TYR A 249 8.30 -10.04 0.22
CA TYR A 249 7.96 -11.06 -0.76
C TYR A 249 8.58 -10.75 -2.12
N LEU A 250 9.14 -11.79 -2.74
CA LEU A 250 9.52 -11.82 -4.14
C LEU A 250 8.63 -12.83 -4.87
N ASP A 251 7.93 -12.37 -5.91
CA ASP A 251 7.03 -13.19 -6.73
C ASP A 251 6.02 -14.01 -5.88
N GLY A 252 5.51 -13.38 -4.82
CA GLY A 252 4.57 -13.99 -3.88
C GLY A 252 5.20 -14.93 -2.84
N VAL A 253 6.52 -15.13 -2.86
CA VAL A 253 7.25 -15.94 -1.88
C VAL A 253 7.83 -15.05 -0.78
N ASN A 254 7.36 -15.22 0.45
CA ASN A 254 7.95 -14.55 1.62
C ASN A 254 9.38 -15.07 1.84
N PHE A 255 10.37 -14.18 1.85
CA PHE A 255 11.77 -14.53 2.11
C PHE A 255 12.36 -13.83 3.35
N HIS A 256 11.65 -12.85 3.93
CA HIS A 256 12.12 -12.13 5.10
C HIS A 256 10.97 -11.63 5.98
N THR A 257 11.17 -11.66 7.30
CA THR A 257 10.14 -11.25 8.26
C THR A 257 10.76 -10.54 9.46
N VAL A 258 10.33 -9.31 9.69
CA VAL A 258 10.66 -8.52 10.87
C VAL A 258 9.46 -8.56 11.82
N LYS A 259 9.68 -8.90 13.08
CA LYS A 259 8.62 -8.97 14.10
C LYS A 259 8.79 -7.85 15.11
N ALA A 260 7.69 -7.30 15.61
CA ALA A 260 7.70 -6.20 16.57
C ALA A 260 8.55 -6.47 17.82
N ASN A 261 8.61 -7.73 18.28
CA ASN A 261 9.38 -8.12 19.46
C ASN A 261 10.89 -8.32 19.22
N GLN A 262 11.40 -8.03 18.01
CA GLN A 262 12.85 -7.95 17.76
C GLN A 262 13.45 -6.65 18.33
N VAL A 263 12.60 -5.63 18.55
CA VAL A 263 12.97 -4.34 19.13
C VAL A 263 12.07 -4.03 20.33
N ASP A 264 12.40 -3.00 21.11
CA ASP A 264 11.52 -2.56 22.18
C ASP A 264 10.25 -1.88 21.63
N ALA A 265 9.19 -1.82 22.44
CA ALA A 265 7.89 -1.30 22.03
C ALA A 265 7.95 0.18 21.59
N THR A 266 8.85 0.99 22.15
CA THR A 266 8.99 2.41 21.76
C THR A 266 9.64 2.51 20.38
N THR A 267 10.69 1.73 20.13
CA THR A 267 11.32 1.67 18.81
C THR A 267 10.33 1.21 17.74
N TRP A 268 9.55 0.16 18.00
CA TRP A 268 8.52 -0.30 17.06
C TRP A 268 7.46 0.79 16.82
N ALA A 269 6.93 1.39 17.89
CA ALA A 269 5.91 2.43 17.77
C ALA A 269 6.40 3.68 17.03
N ASN A 270 7.64 4.10 17.28
CA ASN A 270 8.24 5.25 16.58
C ASN A 270 8.43 5.00 15.08
N ALA A 271 8.74 3.75 14.69
CA ALA A 271 8.92 3.38 13.30
C ALA A 271 7.59 3.06 12.59
N THR A 272 6.53 2.69 13.30
CA THR A 272 5.34 2.10 12.67
C THR A 272 4.02 2.76 13.06
N ASN A 273 3.93 3.62 14.08
CA ASN A 273 2.65 4.20 14.48
C ASN A 273 2.31 5.50 13.72
N HIS A 274 2.41 5.45 12.40
CA HIS A 274 2.05 6.52 11.46
C HIS A 274 1.93 5.97 10.04
N GLY A 275 1.39 6.78 9.13
CA GLY A 275 1.40 6.52 7.70
C GLY A 275 2.80 6.49 7.11
N TYR A 276 2.90 5.92 5.90
CA TYR A 276 4.08 5.90 5.05
C TYR A 276 3.79 6.55 3.70
N PHE A 277 4.83 7.07 3.06
CA PHE A 277 4.81 7.39 1.63
C PHE A 277 5.80 6.49 0.89
N ILE A 278 5.48 6.16 -0.35
CA ILE A 278 6.28 5.31 -1.23
C ILE A 278 7.25 6.16 -2.05
N ILE A 279 8.45 5.64 -2.29
CA ILE A 279 9.50 6.21 -3.13
C ILE A 279 9.94 5.19 -4.19
N LEU A 280 10.16 5.69 -5.41
CA LEU A 280 10.83 4.98 -6.49
C LEU A 280 12.01 5.82 -6.98
N ASN A 281 13.19 5.21 -7.09
CA ASN A 281 14.37 5.87 -7.65
C ASN A 281 15.37 4.90 -8.27
N VAL A 282 16.32 5.47 -9.01
CA VAL A 282 17.58 4.81 -9.33
C VAL A 282 18.70 5.75 -8.94
N ALA A 283 19.34 5.49 -7.81
CA ALA A 283 20.54 6.22 -7.39
C ALA A 283 21.77 5.75 -8.19
N MET A 284 22.78 6.60 -8.26
CA MET A 284 24.07 6.32 -8.87
C MET A 284 25.20 6.49 -7.85
N GLY A 285 25.81 5.38 -7.47
CA GLY A 285 26.90 5.34 -6.50
C GLY A 285 26.40 5.33 -5.05
N GLY A 286 27.18 5.89 -4.14
CA GLY A 286 26.86 5.87 -2.70
C GLY A 286 27.32 4.62 -1.97
N GLY A 287 26.99 4.56 -0.68
CA GLY A 287 27.49 3.57 0.27
C GLY A 287 27.19 2.12 -0.11
N PHE A 288 25.97 1.84 -0.59
CA PHE A 288 25.56 0.47 -0.91
C PHE A 288 26.32 -0.06 -2.14
N PRO A 289 26.34 0.59 -3.33
CA PRO A 289 27.25 0.20 -4.40
C PRO A 289 28.72 0.14 -3.96
N GLY A 290 29.16 1.08 -3.10
CA GLY A 290 30.49 1.11 -2.48
C GLY A 290 30.90 -0.21 -1.81
N ALA A 291 29.97 -0.83 -1.07
CA ALA A 291 30.20 -2.11 -0.40
C ALA A 291 30.31 -3.30 -1.39
N PHE A 292 29.88 -3.13 -2.64
CA PHE A 292 29.86 -4.16 -3.69
C PHE A 292 30.74 -3.80 -4.89
N GLY A 293 31.85 -3.11 -4.65
CA GLY A 293 32.86 -2.80 -5.66
C GLY A 293 32.79 -1.39 -6.25
N GLY A 294 31.91 -0.55 -5.72
CA GLY A 294 31.83 0.88 -6.02
C GLY A 294 31.23 1.22 -7.38
N GLY A 295 31.56 2.42 -7.85
CA GLY A 295 30.99 3.02 -9.03
C GLY A 295 30.08 4.22 -8.68
N PRO A 296 29.59 4.95 -9.70
CA PRO A 296 29.86 4.74 -11.12
C PRO A 296 31.32 5.00 -11.50
N ASP A 297 31.83 4.29 -12.51
CA ASP A 297 33.17 4.53 -13.11
C ASP A 297 33.06 4.79 -14.62
N SER A 298 34.19 4.92 -15.33
CA SER A 298 34.17 5.20 -16.78
C SER A 298 33.55 4.09 -17.63
N GLY A 299 33.43 2.87 -17.08
CA GLY A 299 32.79 1.74 -17.73
C GLY A 299 31.29 1.64 -17.46
N THR A 300 30.75 2.40 -16.49
CA THR A 300 29.31 2.41 -16.20
C THR A 300 28.53 3.00 -17.37
N GLU A 301 27.57 2.23 -17.90
CA GLU A 301 26.74 2.65 -19.03
C GLU A 301 25.48 3.38 -18.54
N PRO A 302 25.17 4.61 -18.99
CA PRO A 302 23.89 5.25 -18.71
C PRO A 302 22.76 4.68 -19.59
N GLY A 303 21.51 5.06 -19.30
CA GLY A 303 20.38 4.85 -20.20
C GLY A 303 19.60 3.56 -19.99
N HIS A 304 19.94 2.77 -18.96
CA HIS A 304 19.25 1.53 -18.59
C HIS A 304 18.18 1.84 -17.52
N PRO A 305 16.88 1.81 -17.84
CA PRO A 305 15.85 2.25 -16.91
C PRO A 305 15.49 1.16 -15.88
N LEU A 306 15.10 1.59 -14.67
CA LEU A 306 14.13 0.85 -13.87
C LEU A 306 12.77 0.97 -14.57
N VAL A 307 12.16 -0.15 -14.91
CA VAL A 307 10.87 -0.20 -15.61
C VAL A 307 9.80 -0.68 -14.64
N VAL A 308 8.81 0.15 -14.35
CA VAL A 308 7.78 -0.12 -13.35
C VAL A 308 6.43 -0.21 -14.03
N ASP A 309 5.77 -1.36 -13.95
CA ASP A 309 4.45 -1.61 -14.52
C ASP A 309 3.36 -0.96 -13.64
N TYR A 310 3.39 -1.25 -12.34
CA TYR A 310 2.45 -0.62 -11.41
C TYR A 310 3.03 -0.45 -10.01
N VAL A 311 2.42 0.45 -9.24
CA VAL A 311 2.48 0.47 -7.78
C VAL A 311 1.06 0.32 -7.25
N GLN A 312 0.85 -0.62 -6.34
CA GLN A 312 -0.44 -0.89 -5.73
C GLN A 312 -0.31 -0.93 -4.20
N VAL A 313 -1.28 -0.35 -3.52
CA VAL A 313 -1.46 -0.50 -2.07
C VAL A 313 -2.81 -1.15 -1.83
N LEU A 314 -2.79 -2.25 -1.11
CA LEU A 314 -3.97 -3.00 -0.70
C LEU A 314 -4.08 -3.00 0.82
N GLN A 315 -5.31 -3.09 1.31
CA GLN A 315 -5.58 -3.33 2.72
C GLN A 315 -6.53 -4.50 2.91
N SER A 316 -6.26 -5.32 3.91
CA SER A 316 -7.19 -6.31 4.45
C SER A 316 -7.74 -5.77 5.74
N ALA A 317 -9.07 -5.79 5.88
CA ALA A 317 -9.67 -5.68 7.20
C ALA A 317 -9.16 -6.84 8.07
N GLY A 318 -8.92 -6.57 9.34
CA GLY A 318 -8.59 -7.62 10.30
C GLY A 318 -9.75 -8.57 10.52
N GLY A 319 -9.45 -9.83 10.85
CA GLY A 319 -10.41 -10.73 11.47
C GLY A 319 -10.90 -10.26 12.86
N GLY A 320 -10.43 -9.11 13.32
CA GLY A 320 -11.08 -8.26 14.31
C GLY A 320 -11.33 -6.89 13.69
N GLY A 321 -12.58 -6.45 13.67
CA GLY A 321 -13.02 -5.14 13.17
C GLY A 321 -12.58 -3.98 14.07
N GLY A 322 -11.28 -3.83 14.30
CA GLY A 322 -10.70 -2.67 14.96
C GLY A 322 -10.61 -1.50 13.99
N THR A 323 -11.73 -0.84 13.73
CA THR A 323 -11.73 0.49 13.11
C THR A 323 -11.07 1.46 14.09
N THR A 324 -9.78 1.72 13.92
CA THR A 324 -9.19 2.94 14.44
C THR A 324 -9.85 4.10 13.70
N PRO A 325 -10.31 5.17 14.38
CA PRO A 325 -11.05 6.27 13.76
C PRO A 325 -10.38 6.80 12.49
N PRO A 326 -11.14 6.99 11.39
CA PRO A 326 -10.66 7.77 10.26
C PRO A 326 -10.15 9.14 10.75
N PRO A 327 -9.17 9.75 10.06
CA PRO A 327 -8.78 11.13 10.32
C PRO A 327 -10.02 12.03 10.29
N THR A 328 -10.08 12.99 11.22
CA THR A 328 -11.16 13.98 11.24
C THR A 328 -11.19 14.76 9.92
N GLY A 329 -12.39 14.92 9.32
CA GLY A 329 -12.62 15.82 8.19
C GLY A 329 -12.88 15.23 6.79
N ASN A 330 -13.06 13.91 6.61
CA ASN A 330 -13.56 13.35 5.34
C ASN A 330 -14.25 11.99 5.53
N ARG A 331 -15.45 11.99 6.13
CA ARG A 331 -16.22 10.75 6.41
C ARG A 331 -17.18 10.46 5.27
N ASP A 332 -17.25 9.21 4.82
CA ASP A 332 -18.31 8.73 3.93
C ASP A 332 -19.56 8.39 4.75
N ALA A 333 -20.71 8.97 4.40
CA ALA A 333 -21.98 8.70 5.10
C ALA A 333 -22.45 7.24 4.96
N TYR A 334 -22.07 6.57 3.86
CA TYR A 334 -22.54 5.22 3.55
C TYR A 334 -21.65 4.11 4.09
N SER A 335 -20.59 4.49 4.81
CA SER A 335 -19.69 3.61 5.53
C SER A 335 -19.95 3.72 7.04
N ALA A 336 -19.67 2.66 7.79
CA ALA A 336 -19.84 2.68 9.25
C ALA A 336 -18.95 3.76 9.90
N ILE A 337 -19.60 4.74 10.52
CA ILE A 337 -18.97 5.79 11.32
C ILE A 337 -18.96 5.31 12.78
N GLN A 338 -17.75 5.10 13.30
CA GLN A 338 -17.54 4.68 14.69
C GLN A 338 -17.99 5.76 15.66
N ALA A 339 -18.75 5.41 16.68
CA ALA A 339 -19.38 6.39 17.54
C ALA A 339 -18.37 7.08 18.47
N GLU A 340 -17.29 6.39 18.87
CA GLU A 340 -16.15 6.94 19.60
C GLU A 340 -15.27 7.86 18.76
N SER A 341 -15.47 7.89 17.43
CA SER A 341 -14.70 8.75 16.54
C SER A 341 -15.18 10.20 16.52
N TYR A 342 -15.94 10.66 17.53
CA TYR A 342 -16.48 12.01 17.56
C TYR A 342 -15.41 13.10 17.51
N ASP A 343 -15.71 14.20 16.82
CA ASP A 343 -14.92 15.42 16.77
C ASP A 343 -15.15 16.30 18.03
N SER A 344 -16.31 16.15 18.67
CA SER A 344 -16.68 16.83 19.93
C SER A 344 -17.82 16.07 20.61
N GLN A 345 -17.90 16.11 21.93
CA GLN A 345 -18.97 15.47 22.69
C GLN A 345 -19.31 16.22 23.99
N SER A 346 -20.45 15.90 24.57
CA SER A 346 -20.76 16.17 25.99
C SER A 346 -21.43 14.96 26.62
N GLY A 347 -20.89 14.53 27.78
CA GLY A 347 -21.46 13.51 28.66
C GLY A 347 -21.21 12.06 28.26
N VAL A 348 -20.63 11.78 27.09
CA VAL A 348 -20.36 10.40 26.65
C VAL A 348 -18.97 9.94 27.08
N VAL A 349 -18.82 8.65 27.35
CA VAL A 349 -17.53 8.02 27.69
C VAL A 349 -17.26 6.88 26.71
N SER A 350 -16.04 6.82 26.18
CA SER A 350 -15.64 5.69 25.35
C SER A 350 -15.25 4.49 26.21
N GLU A 351 -15.74 3.31 25.89
CA GLU A 351 -15.42 2.05 26.56
C GLU A 351 -15.18 0.92 25.56
N THR A 352 -14.54 -0.17 25.99
CA THR A 352 -14.32 -1.33 25.11
C THR A 352 -15.64 -2.01 24.78
N THR A 353 -15.95 -2.16 23.50
CA THR A 353 -17.14 -2.89 23.06
C THR A 353 -16.89 -4.39 22.99
N THR A 354 -17.91 -5.18 23.34
CA THR A 354 -17.96 -6.62 23.08
C THR A 354 -18.78 -6.95 21.83
N ASP A 355 -19.17 -5.95 21.02
CA ASP A 355 -19.87 -6.18 19.76
C ASP A 355 -19.00 -6.98 18.78
N THR A 356 -19.66 -7.54 17.77
CA THR A 356 -18.96 -8.12 16.62
C THR A 356 -18.17 -7.01 15.92
N GLY A 357 -16.85 -7.18 15.85
CA GLY A 357 -15.92 -6.14 15.41
C GLY A 357 -14.94 -5.73 16.52
N GLY A 358 -15.35 -5.75 17.79
CA GLY A 358 -14.56 -5.16 18.87
C GLY A 358 -14.41 -3.65 18.67
N GLY A 359 -13.36 -3.05 19.25
CA GLY A 359 -13.14 -1.61 19.21
C GLY A 359 -13.63 -0.92 20.49
N GLN A 360 -14.09 0.31 20.37
CA GLN A 360 -14.75 1.02 21.46
C GLN A 360 -16.19 1.35 21.06
N ASP A 361 -17.03 1.58 22.06
CA ASP A 361 -18.32 2.23 21.89
C ASP A 361 -18.37 3.48 22.76
N ILE A 362 -19.35 4.35 22.51
CA ILE A 362 -19.69 5.41 23.46
C ILE A 362 -20.84 4.95 24.35
N GLY A 363 -20.62 5.05 25.66
CA GLY A 363 -21.54 4.67 26.71
C GLY A 363 -21.74 5.78 27.74
N THR A 364 -22.36 5.40 28.86
CA THR A 364 -22.81 6.29 29.95
C THR A 364 -23.70 7.45 29.45
N ILE A 365 -24.52 7.19 28.44
CA ILE A 365 -25.27 8.23 27.72
C ILE A 365 -26.62 8.45 28.38
N ALA A 366 -26.83 9.67 28.87
CA ALA A 366 -28.03 10.14 29.53
C ALA A 366 -28.74 11.27 28.74
N ASN A 367 -29.83 11.78 29.31
CA ASN A 367 -30.59 12.87 28.71
C ASN A 367 -29.76 14.16 28.60
N GLY A 368 -29.62 14.69 27.38
CA GLY A 368 -28.92 15.94 27.08
C GLY A 368 -27.51 15.77 26.52
N ASP A 369 -27.01 14.54 26.49
CA ASP A 369 -25.70 14.23 25.94
C ASP A 369 -25.69 14.30 24.41
N TYR A 370 -24.51 14.45 23.83
CA TYR A 370 -24.33 14.46 22.38
C TYR A 370 -22.93 14.09 21.94
N ALA A 371 -22.82 13.65 20.68
CA ALA A 371 -21.57 13.46 19.95
C ALA A 371 -21.67 14.11 18.55
N VAL A 372 -20.58 14.70 18.07
CA VAL A 372 -20.50 15.44 16.80
C VAL A 372 -19.48 14.78 15.87
N TYR A 373 -19.83 14.65 14.60
CA TYR A 373 -19.00 14.05 13.56
C TYR A 373 -18.94 15.02 12.39
N LYS A 374 -17.78 15.62 12.16
CA LYS A 374 -17.63 16.70 11.18
C LYS A 374 -17.35 16.18 9.77
N GLY A 375 -17.87 16.90 8.78
CA GLY A 375 -17.57 16.66 7.37
C GLY A 375 -18.04 15.28 6.86
N VAL A 376 -19.25 14.86 7.24
CA VAL A 376 -19.86 13.63 6.72
C VAL A 376 -20.43 13.89 5.34
N ASN A 377 -19.92 13.16 4.35
CA ASN A 377 -20.26 13.31 2.94
C ASN A 377 -21.35 12.32 2.52
N PHE A 378 -22.55 12.85 2.26
CA PHE A 378 -23.71 12.16 1.71
C PHE A 378 -23.73 12.18 0.16
N GLY A 379 -22.77 12.83 -0.49
CA GLY A 379 -22.69 12.88 -1.95
C GLY A 379 -23.93 13.50 -2.62
N SER A 380 -24.19 13.13 -3.86
CA SER A 380 -25.36 13.63 -4.64
C SER A 380 -26.58 12.72 -4.59
N SER A 381 -26.41 11.49 -4.14
CA SER A 381 -27.50 10.51 -4.00
C SER A 381 -28.12 10.67 -2.62
N ALA A 382 -29.43 10.83 -2.52
CA ALA A 382 -30.04 11.09 -1.21
C ALA A 382 -29.92 9.88 -0.26
N ALA A 383 -29.48 10.13 0.98
CA ALA A 383 -29.72 9.20 2.08
C ALA A 383 -31.17 9.34 2.58
N THR A 384 -31.86 8.21 2.74
CA THR A 384 -33.24 8.15 3.29
C THR A 384 -33.39 7.16 4.45
N GLN A 385 -32.30 6.48 4.83
CA GLN A 385 -32.21 5.67 6.05
C GLN A 385 -31.00 6.02 6.93
N PHE A 386 -31.19 5.84 8.23
CA PHE A 386 -30.15 5.86 9.26
C PHE A 386 -30.13 4.53 9.99
N HIS A 387 -28.96 3.98 10.27
CA HIS A 387 -28.80 2.79 11.11
C HIS A 387 -27.90 3.10 12.30
N GLY A 388 -28.38 2.82 13.51
CA GLY A 388 -27.57 2.88 14.72
C GLY A 388 -27.30 1.48 15.26
N ARG A 389 -26.04 1.12 15.47
CA ARG A 389 -25.64 -0.06 16.22
C ARG A 389 -25.57 0.27 17.70
N VAL A 390 -26.57 -0.19 18.45
CA VAL A 390 -26.83 0.27 19.82
C VAL A 390 -27.09 -0.88 20.79
N ALA A 391 -26.75 -0.66 22.06
CA ALA A 391 -27.02 -1.55 23.18
C ALA A 391 -27.62 -0.77 24.36
N SER A 392 -28.32 -1.45 25.26
CA SER A 392 -28.98 -0.82 26.41
C SER A 392 -29.24 -1.86 27.49
N GLY A 393 -28.62 -1.66 28.64
CA GLY A 393 -28.90 -2.40 29.88
C GLY A 393 -29.90 -1.69 30.78
N ALA A 394 -30.61 -0.67 30.28
CA ALA A 394 -31.44 0.22 31.09
C ALA A 394 -32.57 -0.54 31.81
N ALA A 395 -32.87 -0.15 33.05
CA ALA A 395 -33.93 -0.78 33.85
C ALA A 395 -35.32 -0.63 33.20
N GLY A 396 -36.26 -1.48 33.60
CA GLY A 396 -37.65 -1.39 33.12
C GLY A 396 -38.24 0.00 33.34
N GLY A 397 -38.81 0.58 32.28
CA GLY A 397 -39.35 1.95 32.29
C GLY A 397 -38.36 3.04 31.86
N VAL A 398 -37.08 2.72 31.65
CA VAL A 398 -36.09 3.65 31.10
C VAL A 398 -35.99 3.45 29.58
N SER A 399 -36.16 4.54 28.83
CA SER A 399 -36.01 4.60 27.38
C SER A 399 -35.72 6.04 26.94
N GLY A 400 -35.17 6.20 25.74
CA GLY A 400 -34.90 7.51 25.17
C GLY A 400 -34.84 7.48 23.65
N LEU A 401 -34.64 8.65 23.07
CA LEU A 401 -34.48 8.87 21.63
C LEU A 401 -33.02 9.08 21.30
N ILE A 402 -32.57 8.42 20.24
CA ILE A 402 -31.36 8.76 19.50
C ILE A 402 -31.84 9.59 18.32
N GLU A 403 -31.37 10.82 18.22
CA GLU A 403 -31.78 11.78 17.20
C GLU A 403 -30.57 12.21 16.37
N VAL A 404 -30.72 12.20 15.05
CA VAL A 404 -29.72 12.67 14.10
C VAL A 404 -30.07 14.09 13.69
N ARG A 405 -29.16 15.04 13.88
CA ARG A 405 -29.31 16.45 13.47
C ARG A 405 -28.14 16.86 12.59
N LEU A 406 -28.37 17.80 11.68
CA LEU A 406 -27.33 18.29 10.76
C LEU A 406 -26.95 19.74 11.09
N ASP A 407 -25.65 20.00 11.02
CA ASP A 407 -24.95 21.30 11.11
C ASP A 407 -25.14 22.08 12.43
N SER A 408 -26.08 21.67 13.27
CA SER A 408 -26.30 22.22 14.61
C SER A 408 -27.04 21.24 15.50
N ARG A 409 -26.61 21.19 16.77
CA ARG A 409 -27.29 20.44 17.85
C ARG A 409 -28.75 20.88 18.07
N THR A 410 -29.12 22.07 17.60
CA THR A 410 -30.48 22.63 17.77
C THR A 410 -31.35 22.51 16.53
N SER A 411 -30.81 22.02 15.40
CA SER A 411 -31.58 21.76 14.18
C SER A 411 -32.65 20.69 14.43
N THR A 412 -33.79 20.75 13.75
CA THR A 412 -34.78 19.67 13.76
C THR A 412 -34.13 18.33 13.39
N PRO A 413 -34.45 17.21 14.07
CA PRO A 413 -33.89 15.92 13.70
C PRO A 413 -34.27 15.52 12.28
N VAL A 414 -33.30 15.04 11.52
CA VAL A 414 -33.52 14.43 10.20
C VAL A 414 -33.89 12.96 10.32
N ALA A 415 -33.50 12.31 11.43
CA ALA A 415 -33.86 10.93 11.77
C ALA A 415 -33.99 10.78 13.27
N SER A 416 -34.81 9.83 13.74
CA SER A 416 -34.84 9.44 15.14
C SER A 416 -35.39 8.03 15.32
N PHE A 417 -34.90 7.32 16.33
CA PHE A 417 -35.56 6.11 16.84
C PHE A 417 -35.56 6.07 18.36
N ALA A 418 -36.55 5.39 18.92
CA ALA A 418 -36.62 5.13 20.35
C ALA A 418 -35.89 3.83 20.70
N LEU A 419 -35.17 3.84 21.82
CA LEU A 419 -34.47 2.69 22.35
C LEU A 419 -34.85 2.46 23.81
N ALA A 420 -35.21 1.22 24.11
CA ALA A 420 -35.30 0.68 25.46
C ALA A 420 -34.26 -0.44 25.63
N ASN A 421 -34.34 -1.18 26.74
CA ASN A 421 -33.46 -2.32 27.02
C ASN A 421 -33.30 -3.27 25.81
N THR A 422 -32.05 -3.68 25.52
CA THR A 422 -31.66 -4.60 24.45
C THR A 422 -31.28 -6.00 24.94
N GLY A 423 -31.22 -6.20 26.26
CA GLY A 423 -30.70 -7.40 26.93
C GLY A 423 -29.44 -7.14 27.77
N GLY A 424 -28.84 -5.95 27.67
CA GLY A 424 -27.62 -5.57 28.41
C GLY A 424 -26.86 -4.44 27.74
N TRP A 425 -25.92 -3.81 28.47
CA TRP A 425 -25.10 -2.68 27.98
C TRP A 425 -24.20 -3.02 26.79
N GLN A 426 -23.97 -4.31 26.57
CA GLN A 426 -23.16 -4.85 25.47
C GLN A 426 -23.95 -5.86 24.63
N SER A 427 -25.29 -5.81 24.68
CA SER A 427 -26.19 -6.61 23.85
C SER A 427 -26.64 -5.80 22.63
N TRP A 428 -25.89 -5.93 21.54
CA TRP A 428 -25.96 -5.03 20.40
C TRP A 428 -27.05 -5.37 19.38
N ARG A 429 -27.77 -4.35 18.91
CA ARG A 429 -28.73 -4.43 17.79
C ARG A 429 -28.52 -3.27 16.83
N THR A 430 -28.76 -3.52 15.54
CA THR A 430 -28.82 -2.46 14.54
C THR A 430 -30.27 -2.01 14.39
N VAL A 431 -30.53 -0.74 14.69
CA VAL A 431 -31.88 -0.16 14.65
C VAL A 431 -31.97 0.82 13.48
N PRO A 432 -32.83 0.57 12.49
CA PRO A 432 -33.07 1.50 11.40
C PRO A 432 -34.02 2.63 11.82
N ALA A 433 -33.84 3.81 11.24
CA ALA A 433 -34.79 4.91 11.26
C ALA A 433 -34.95 5.49 9.85
N ASN A 434 -36.20 5.78 9.48
CA ASN A 434 -36.47 6.59 8.31
C ASN A 434 -35.96 8.02 8.55
N MET A 435 -35.41 8.64 7.52
CA MET A 435 -34.91 10.01 7.59
C MET A 435 -35.44 10.88 6.45
N SER A 436 -35.45 12.20 6.67
CA SER A 436 -35.59 13.15 5.58
C SER A 436 -34.42 13.01 4.60
N SER A 437 -34.67 13.20 3.30
CA SER A 437 -33.65 13.14 2.24
C SER A 437 -32.48 14.09 2.52
N VAL A 438 -31.25 13.57 2.57
CA VAL A 438 -30.02 14.35 2.80
C VAL A 438 -28.99 14.07 1.70
N THR A 439 -28.35 15.12 1.21
CA THR A 439 -27.25 15.11 0.22
C THR A 439 -26.23 16.17 0.59
N GLY A 440 -25.02 16.09 0.07
CA GLY A 440 -23.95 17.06 0.32
C GLY A 440 -23.11 16.68 1.53
N THR A 441 -22.36 17.64 2.08
CA THR A 441 -21.50 17.41 3.24
C THR A 441 -22.03 18.18 4.44
N HIS A 442 -22.20 17.49 5.56
CA HIS A 442 -22.78 18.05 6.78
C HIS A 442 -21.98 17.64 8.02
N ASP A 443 -22.04 18.46 9.07
CA ASP A 443 -21.67 18.02 10.40
C ASP A 443 -22.85 17.26 11.01
N VAL A 444 -22.63 16.00 11.38
CA VAL A 444 -23.65 15.13 11.97
C VAL A 444 -23.60 15.21 13.48
N TYR A 445 -24.74 15.44 14.10
CA TYR A 445 -24.93 15.41 15.55
C TYR A 445 -25.80 14.22 15.92
N LEU A 446 -25.29 13.34 16.79
CA LEU A 446 -26.12 12.43 17.55
C LEU A 446 -26.48 13.10 18.87
N THR A 447 -27.77 13.30 19.13
CA THR A 447 -28.27 13.86 20.39
C THR A 447 -29.18 12.85 21.09
N PHE A 448 -29.12 12.85 22.42
CA PHE A 448 -29.78 11.86 23.24
C PHE A 448 -30.81 12.51 24.16
N THR A 449 -32.08 12.13 24.01
CA THR A 449 -33.20 12.71 24.76
C THR A 449 -33.94 11.62 25.53
N SER A 450 -34.14 11.79 26.83
CA SER A 450 -34.89 10.86 27.68
C SER A 450 -35.74 11.62 28.68
N GLY A 451 -36.89 11.05 29.05
CA GLY A 451 -37.73 11.61 30.11
C GLY A 451 -37.13 11.47 31.53
N GLN A 452 -36.00 10.77 31.65
CA GLN A 452 -35.37 10.39 32.92
C GLN A 452 -33.86 10.72 32.89
N PRO A 453 -33.22 10.92 34.05
CA PRO A 453 -31.80 11.24 34.13
C PRO A 453 -30.87 10.03 34.02
N ALA A 454 -31.40 8.80 33.99
CA ALA A 454 -30.59 7.59 33.94
C ALA A 454 -30.03 7.34 32.53
N ASP A 455 -28.83 6.78 32.48
CA ASP A 455 -28.21 6.30 31.24
C ASP A 455 -29.15 5.29 30.56
N PHE A 456 -29.22 5.37 29.23
CA PHE A 456 -30.19 4.54 28.49
C PHE A 456 -29.66 3.88 27.23
N VAL A 457 -28.47 4.25 26.75
CA VAL A 457 -27.93 3.71 25.49
C VAL A 457 -26.40 3.70 25.47
N ASN A 458 -25.84 2.67 24.83
CA ASN A 458 -24.51 2.70 24.25
C ASN A 458 -24.62 2.68 22.72
N VAL A 459 -23.71 3.35 22.02
CA VAL A 459 -23.65 3.41 20.55
C VAL A 459 -22.26 2.94 20.11
N ASN A 460 -22.20 1.92 19.26
CA ASN A 460 -20.96 1.39 18.72
C ASN A 460 -20.59 2.12 17.41
N TRP A 461 -21.48 2.07 16.43
CA TRP A 461 -21.32 2.77 15.16
C TRP A 461 -22.67 3.15 14.56
N PHE A 462 -22.64 3.99 13.53
CA PHE A 462 -23.82 4.32 12.73
C PHE A 462 -23.46 4.52 11.25
N ASP A 463 -24.42 4.35 10.37
CA ASP A 463 -24.28 4.65 8.94
C ASP A 463 -25.59 5.22 8.36
N PHE A 464 -25.52 5.60 7.09
CA PHE A 464 -26.65 6.07 6.31
C PHE A 464 -26.86 5.18 5.08
N GLY A 465 -28.12 5.09 4.65
CA GLY A 465 -28.53 4.28 3.51
C GLY A 465 -29.54 5.00 2.62
N HIS A 466 -29.82 4.39 1.46
CA HIS A 466 -30.78 4.90 0.48
C HIS A 466 -32.20 4.50 0.77
#